data_AF-A0A2L2XFD5-F1
#
_entry.id   AF-A0A2L2XFD5-F1
#
_cell.length_a   1.000
_cell.length_b   1.000
_cell.length_c   1.000
_cell.angle_alpha   90.00
_cell.angle_beta   90.00
_cell.angle_gamma   90.00
#
_symmetry.space_group_name_H-M   'P 1'
#
loop_
_entity.id
_entity.type
_entity.pdbx_description
1 polymer ?
#
loop_
_entity_poly.entity_id
_entity_poly.type
_entity_poly.pdbx_seq_one_letter_code
_entity_poly.pdbx_strand_id
1 'polypeptide(L)'
;MEEKSAWMIINDLSPVWDISEALIDWGLKLKYGVPGDIVLFPEFAGIVEINKSAGSLEELLSFPSSFYSWPDRAVFVNLNDYSRKKARGYNSPVHELGHACHHFLQENDIRLARQITRQYQCRKEKNRFLDSYSHTSEKEFFAQYFMHFHNTMLSMHPAVKTKWELKMFDPEFYDFIIRVKKDFNEKHSG
;
A
#
# COMPACT_ATOMS: atom_id res chain seq x y z
N MET A 1 24.38 3.34 -5.65
CA MET A 1 23.03 3.67 -6.18
C MET A 1 21.95 3.28 -5.17
N GLU A 2 22.14 2.19 -4.43
CA GLU A 2 21.21 1.68 -3.40
C GLU A 2 20.94 2.64 -2.23
N GLU A 3 21.96 3.30 -1.67
CA GLU A 3 21.76 4.20 -0.50
C GLU A 3 20.82 5.39 -0.78
N LYS A 4 20.89 6.00 -1.97
CA LYS A 4 20.00 7.10 -2.34
C LYS A 4 18.56 6.64 -2.50
N SER A 5 18.35 5.46 -3.09
CA SER A 5 17.00 4.89 -3.26
C SER A 5 16.39 4.50 -1.92
N ALA A 6 17.17 3.93 -0.99
CA ALA A 6 16.73 3.62 0.37
C ALA A 6 16.32 4.88 1.15
N TRP A 7 17.15 5.94 1.12
CA TRP A 7 16.83 7.23 1.76
C TRP A 7 15.57 7.88 1.19
N MET A 8 15.38 7.82 -0.13
CA MET A 8 14.18 8.36 -0.78
C MET A 8 12.91 7.59 -0.41
N ILE A 9 13.01 6.29 -0.13
CA ILE A 9 11.87 5.50 0.32
C ILE A 9 11.56 5.82 1.79
N ILE A 10 12.57 5.91 2.65
CA ILE A 10 12.38 6.28 4.06
C ILE A 10 11.66 7.63 4.19
N ASN A 11 12.05 8.64 3.39
CA ASN A 11 11.38 9.94 3.39
C ASN A 11 9.93 9.86 2.90
N ASP A 12 9.63 9.02 1.92
CA ASP A 12 8.27 8.85 1.39
C ASP A 12 7.40 7.98 2.31
N LEU A 13 8.01 7.17 3.19
CA LEU A 13 7.35 6.40 4.24
C LEU A 13 7.20 7.20 5.54
N SER A 14 7.93 8.31 5.73
CA SER A 14 7.80 9.18 6.91
C SER A 14 6.35 9.56 7.25
N PRO A 15 5.45 9.88 6.29
CA PRO A 15 4.05 10.20 6.59
C PRO A 15 3.22 9.04 7.13
N VAL A 16 3.70 7.80 6.95
CA VAL A 16 3.10 6.56 7.44
C VAL A 16 3.96 5.89 8.53
N TRP A 17 4.95 6.59 9.08
CA TRP A 17 5.91 5.99 10.01
C TRP A 17 5.24 5.40 11.26
N ASP A 18 4.35 6.17 11.91
CA ASP A 18 3.58 5.69 13.07
C ASP A 18 2.80 4.39 12.76
N ILE A 19 2.27 4.27 11.54
CA ILE A 19 1.54 3.08 11.10
C ILE A 19 2.51 1.94 10.78
N SER A 20 3.67 2.27 10.21
CA SER A 20 4.71 1.30 9.84
C SER A 20 5.32 0.64 11.07
N GLU A 21 5.50 1.38 12.18
CA GLU A 21 6.02 0.82 13.44
C GLU A 21 5.10 -0.26 14.00
N ALA A 22 3.80 0.00 14.16
CA ALA A 22 2.92 -1.05 14.70
C ALA A 22 2.73 -2.22 13.72
N LEU A 23 2.83 -1.98 12.41
CA LEU A 23 2.86 -3.07 11.43
C LEU A 23 4.14 -3.91 11.58
N ILE A 24 5.29 -3.29 11.79
CA ILE A 24 6.55 -3.99 12.07
C ILE A 24 6.45 -4.79 13.36
N ASP A 25 5.85 -4.25 14.41
CA ASP A 25 5.60 -4.95 15.68
C ASP A 25 4.64 -6.14 15.51
N TRP A 26 3.66 -6.02 14.60
CA TRP A 26 2.81 -7.14 14.16
C TRP A 26 3.55 -8.20 13.30
N GLY A 27 4.83 -7.95 12.99
CA GLY A 27 5.69 -8.85 12.25
C GLY A 27 5.78 -8.54 10.75
N LEU A 28 5.36 -7.36 10.30
CA LEU A 28 5.54 -6.93 8.93
C LEU A 28 7.03 -6.83 8.58
N LYS A 29 7.41 -7.46 7.48
CA LYS A 29 8.77 -7.43 6.93
C LYS A 29 8.81 -6.55 5.69
N LEU A 30 9.65 -5.53 5.70
CA LEU A 30 9.90 -4.68 4.53
C LEU A 30 11.17 -5.15 3.81
N LYS A 31 11.05 -5.48 2.54
CA LYS A 31 12.16 -5.88 1.67
C LYS A 31 12.26 -4.93 0.49
N TYR A 32 13.48 -4.62 0.09
CA TYR A 32 13.78 -3.70 -1.00
C TYR A 32 14.73 -4.40 -1.97
N GLY A 33 14.51 -4.24 -3.26
CA GLY A 33 15.38 -4.81 -4.28
C GLY A 33 14.94 -4.50 -5.69
N VAL A 34 15.68 -5.02 -6.66
CA VAL A 34 15.26 -5.12 -8.05
C VAL A 34 14.46 -6.42 -8.25
N PRO A 35 13.65 -6.59 -9.33
CA PRO A 35 12.77 -7.75 -9.49
C PRO A 35 13.39 -9.11 -9.17
N GLY A 36 14.67 -9.31 -9.53
CA GLY A 36 15.37 -10.57 -9.29
C GLY A 36 15.73 -10.85 -7.84
N ASP A 37 15.76 -9.85 -6.98
CA ASP A 37 16.11 -10.03 -5.57
C ASP A 37 15.01 -10.75 -4.80
N ILE A 38 13.78 -10.80 -5.34
CA ILE A 38 12.64 -11.48 -4.71
C ILE A 38 12.96 -12.93 -4.32
N VAL A 39 13.76 -13.64 -5.13
CA VAL A 39 14.13 -15.04 -4.91
C VAL A 39 15.07 -15.23 -3.72
N LEU A 40 15.68 -14.15 -3.24
CA LEU A 40 16.59 -14.14 -2.09
C LEU A 40 15.85 -14.07 -0.76
N PHE A 41 14.53 -13.81 -0.78
CA PHE A 41 13.71 -13.64 0.42
C PHE A 41 12.76 -14.83 0.59
N PRO A 42 12.97 -15.67 1.62
CA PRO A 42 12.13 -16.84 1.88
C PRO A 42 10.64 -16.52 2.02
N GLU A 43 10.31 -15.31 2.50
CA GLU A 43 8.93 -14.83 2.67
C GLU A 43 8.16 -14.69 1.35
N PHE A 44 8.83 -14.77 0.21
CA PHE A 44 8.19 -14.72 -1.11
C PHE A 44 8.33 -16.02 -1.88
N ALA A 45 8.80 -17.10 -1.26
CA ALA A 45 9.00 -18.39 -1.92
C ALA A 45 7.71 -18.91 -2.58
N GLY A 46 6.56 -18.82 -1.90
CA GLY A 46 5.27 -19.24 -2.46
C GLY A 46 4.86 -18.43 -3.70
N ILE A 47 5.09 -17.12 -3.69
CA ILE A 47 4.82 -16.26 -4.86
C ILE A 47 5.75 -16.61 -6.03
N VAL A 48 7.02 -16.90 -5.72
CA VAL A 48 7.99 -17.35 -6.73
C VAL A 48 7.58 -18.71 -7.31
N GLU A 49 7.08 -19.65 -6.50
CA GLU A 49 6.61 -20.95 -6.98
C GLU A 49 5.35 -20.85 -7.85
N ILE A 50 4.35 -20.08 -7.43
CA ILE A 50 3.12 -19.86 -8.20
C ILE A 50 3.47 -19.28 -9.58
N ASN A 51 4.34 -18.28 -9.63
CA ASN A 51 4.70 -17.67 -10.91
C ASN A 51 5.58 -18.57 -11.79
N LYS A 52 6.47 -19.40 -11.21
CA LYS A 52 7.21 -20.42 -11.97
C LYS A 52 6.28 -21.44 -12.62
N SER A 53 5.13 -21.72 -12.00
CA SER A 53 4.12 -22.60 -12.58
C SER A 53 3.27 -21.94 -13.67
N ALA A 54 3.22 -20.60 -13.69
CA ALA A 54 2.44 -19.79 -14.63
C ALA A 54 3.25 -19.31 -15.86
N GLY A 55 4.58 -19.43 -15.84
CA GLY A 55 5.47 -18.94 -16.90
C GLY A 55 6.95 -19.23 -16.62
N SER A 56 7.83 -18.72 -17.49
CA SER A 56 9.28 -18.85 -17.34
C SER A 56 9.81 -18.02 -16.16
N LEU A 57 10.96 -18.41 -15.58
CA LEU A 57 11.63 -17.61 -14.55
C LEU A 57 11.93 -16.19 -15.05
N GLU A 58 12.17 -16.01 -16.35
CA GLU A 58 12.39 -14.71 -16.99
C GLU A 58 11.13 -13.82 -16.98
N GLU A 59 9.93 -14.39 -17.10
CA GLU A 59 8.67 -13.66 -16.90
C GLU A 59 8.47 -13.26 -15.43
N LEU A 60 8.96 -14.07 -14.50
CA LEU A 60 8.97 -13.76 -13.06
C LEU A 60 9.93 -12.62 -12.72
N LEU A 61 11.11 -12.59 -13.36
CA LEU A 61 12.06 -11.47 -13.28
C LEU A 61 11.56 -10.22 -14.01
N SER A 62 10.55 -10.36 -14.86
CA SER A 62 9.87 -9.25 -15.51
C SER A 62 8.79 -8.61 -14.61
N PHE A 63 8.48 -9.18 -13.44
CA PHE A 63 7.48 -8.62 -12.50
C PHE A 63 7.86 -7.18 -12.15
N PRO A 64 7.11 -6.21 -12.68
CA PRO A 64 7.60 -4.86 -12.67
C PRO A 64 7.10 -4.11 -11.44
N SER A 65 6.46 -4.73 -10.44
CA SER A 65 5.79 -3.99 -9.35
C SER A 65 6.20 -4.42 -7.95
N SER A 66 6.13 -3.46 -7.03
CA SER A 66 6.01 -3.74 -5.60
C SER A 66 4.74 -4.58 -5.33
N PHE A 67 4.74 -5.35 -4.24
CA PHE A 67 3.56 -6.12 -3.81
C PHE A 67 3.62 -6.43 -2.30
N TYR A 68 2.47 -6.69 -1.71
CA TYR A 68 2.29 -7.28 -0.39
C TYR A 68 1.98 -8.78 -0.45
N SER A 69 2.66 -9.59 0.36
CA SER A 69 2.43 -11.03 0.52
C SER A 69 1.66 -11.35 1.80
N TRP A 70 0.57 -12.11 1.65
CA TRP A 70 -0.20 -12.74 2.72
C TRP A 70 -0.12 -14.26 2.57
N PRO A 71 0.09 -15.06 3.63
CA PRO A 71 0.13 -14.69 5.05
C PRO A 71 1.52 -14.30 5.59
N ASP A 72 2.55 -14.21 4.74
CA ASP A 72 3.93 -13.97 5.18
C ASP A 72 4.20 -12.60 5.81
N ARG A 73 3.22 -11.68 5.73
CA ARG A 73 3.29 -10.30 6.22
C ARG A 73 4.55 -9.63 5.71
N ALA A 74 4.74 -9.63 4.40
CA ALA A 74 5.94 -9.08 3.78
C ALA A 74 5.59 -8.16 2.62
N VAL A 75 6.20 -6.98 2.58
CA VAL A 75 6.14 -6.08 1.42
C VAL A 75 7.47 -6.14 0.70
N PHE A 76 7.41 -6.41 -0.61
CA PHE A 76 8.55 -6.21 -1.50
C PHE A 76 8.38 -4.89 -2.23
N VAL A 77 9.39 -4.02 -2.13
CA VAL A 77 9.47 -2.78 -2.88
C VAL A 77 10.47 -2.92 -4.01
N ASN A 78 9.93 -2.89 -5.23
CA ASN A 78 10.75 -2.90 -6.44
C ASN A 78 11.32 -1.49 -6.70
N LEU A 79 12.63 -1.33 -6.55
CA LEU A 79 13.31 -0.04 -6.68
C LEU A 79 13.24 0.57 -8.09
N ASN A 80 13.23 -0.27 -9.12
CA ASN A 80 13.09 0.16 -10.52
C ASN A 80 11.67 0.67 -10.80
N ASP A 81 10.67 0.00 -10.25
CA ASP A 81 9.28 0.39 -10.39
C ASP A 81 8.95 1.66 -9.63
N TYR A 82 9.37 1.71 -8.37
CA TYR A 82 9.16 2.85 -7.49
C TYR A 82 9.64 4.14 -8.15
N SER A 83 10.86 4.14 -8.70
CA SER A 83 11.41 5.31 -9.40
C SER A 83 10.54 5.75 -10.59
N ARG A 84 10.05 4.80 -11.40
CA ARG A 84 9.19 5.09 -12.57
C ARG A 84 7.79 5.55 -12.17
N LYS A 85 7.18 4.92 -11.18
CA LYS A 85 5.83 5.23 -10.70
C LYS A 85 5.79 6.54 -9.90
N LYS A 86 6.85 6.84 -9.14
CA LYS A 86 7.05 8.12 -8.46
C LYS A 86 7.01 9.29 -9.44
N ALA A 87 7.64 9.17 -10.61
CA ALA A 87 7.56 10.19 -11.66
C ALA A 87 6.13 10.45 -12.19
N ARG A 88 5.21 9.49 -11.99
CA ARG A 88 3.77 9.60 -12.34
C ARG A 88 2.89 9.96 -11.14
N GLY A 89 3.49 10.19 -9.97
CA GLY A 89 2.80 10.52 -8.72
C GLY A 89 2.15 9.32 -8.03
N TYR A 90 2.57 8.09 -8.35
CA TYR A 90 2.10 6.88 -7.69
C TYR A 90 3.16 6.35 -6.72
N ASN A 91 2.77 6.16 -5.47
CA ASN A 91 3.66 5.71 -4.39
C ASN A 91 3.37 4.23 -4.08
N SER A 92 4.00 3.34 -4.85
CA SER A 92 3.79 1.89 -4.70
C SER A 92 4.12 1.36 -3.30
N PRO A 93 5.20 1.76 -2.61
CA PRO A 93 5.42 1.34 -1.22
C PRO A 93 4.26 1.65 -0.28
N VAL A 94 3.70 2.86 -0.35
CA VAL A 94 2.59 3.27 0.52
C VAL A 94 1.30 2.52 0.15
N HIS A 95 1.08 2.24 -1.13
CA HIS A 95 -0.03 1.40 -1.56
C HIS A 95 0.05 -0.01 -0.97
N GLU A 96 1.21 -0.67 -1.06
CA GLU A 96 1.41 -2.00 -0.47
C GLU A 96 1.28 -2.00 1.05
N LEU A 97 1.74 -0.94 1.72
CA LEU A 97 1.49 -0.74 3.15
C LEU A 97 0.00 -0.58 3.46
N GLY A 98 -0.78 0.00 2.54
CA GLY A 98 -2.23 0.06 2.63
C GLY A 98 -2.85 -1.33 2.68
N HIS A 99 -2.36 -2.29 1.87
CA HIS A 99 -2.80 -3.69 1.96
C HIS A 99 -2.41 -4.32 3.30
N ALA A 100 -1.18 -4.12 3.75
CA ALA A 100 -0.73 -4.63 5.05
C ALA A 100 -1.58 -4.08 6.20
N CYS A 101 -1.90 -2.78 6.18
CA CYS A 101 -2.76 -2.11 7.14
C CYS A 101 -4.19 -2.66 7.12
N HIS A 102 -4.76 -2.90 5.93
CA HIS A 102 -6.08 -3.52 5.82
C HIS A 102 -6.14 -4.90 6.48
N HIS A 103 -5.15 -5.76 6.19
CA HIS A 103 -5.05 -7.09 6.81
C HIS A 103 -4.81 -7.02 8.31
N PHE A 104 -3.92 -6.13 8.77
CA PHE A 104 -3.70 -5.89 10.20
C PHE A 104 -5.00 -5.55 10.92
N LEU A 105 -5.80 -4.64 10.35
CA LEU A 105 -7.09 -4.24 10.93
C LEU A 105 -8.10 -5.40 10.93
N GLN A 106 -8.10 -6.26 9.92
CA GLN A 106 -8.97 -7.45 9.91
C GLN A 106 -8.66 -8.40 11.07
N GLU A 107 -7.39 -8.55 11.44
CA GLU A 107 -6.97 -9.42 12.54
C GLU A 107 -7.11 -8.77 13.92
N ASN A 108 -6.83 -7.47 14.04
CA ASN A 108 -6.63 -6.80 15.33
C ASN A 108 -7.72 -5.78 15.68
N ASP A 109 -8.44 -5.22 14.70
CA ASP A 109 -9.55 -4.27 14.92
C ASP A 109 -10.70 -4.50 13.93
N ILE A 110 -11.46 -5.58 14.18
CA ILE A 110 -12.60 -5.97 13.35
C ILE A 110 -13.65 -4.86 13.21
N ARG A 111 -13.72 -3.92 14.17
CA ARG A 111 -14.63 -2.78 14.13
C ARG A 111 -14.21 -1.82 13.02
N LEU A 112 -12.92 -1.45 12.97
CA LEU A 112 -12.38 -0.60 11.91
C LEU A 112 -12.42 -1.32 10.54
N ALA A 113 -12.09 -2.61 10.49
CA ALA A 113 -12.18 -3.39 9.25
C ALA A 113 -13.61 -3.37 8.67
N ARG A 114 -14.64 -3.58 9.50
CA ARG A 114 -16.05 -3.47 9.07
C ARG A 114 -16.43 -2.07 8.59
N GLN A 115 -15.82 -1.02 9.14
CA GLN A 115 -16.04 0.34 8.64
C GLN A 115 -15.44 0.52 7.25
N ILE A 116 -14.26 -0.05 6.97
CA ILE A 116 -13.68 -0.07 5.61
C ILE A 116 -14.62 -0.75 4.62
N THR A 117 -15.15 -1.93 4.97
CA THR A 117 -16.15 -2.63 4.15
C THR A 117 -17.36 -1.75 3.84
N ARG A 118 -17.91 -1.06 4.85
CA ARG A 118 -19.05 -0.15 4.64
C ARG A 118 -18.68 1.00 3.70
N GLN A 119 -17.50 1.60 3.87
CA GLN A 119 -17.02 2.65 2.98
C GLN A 119 -16.89 2.16 1.53
N TYR A 120 -16.37 0.95 1.31
CA TYR A 120 -16.28 0.34 -0.01
C TYR A 120 -17.67 0.13 -0.64
N GLN A 121 -18.60 -0.49 0.09
CA GLN A 121 -19.96 -0.77 -0.42
C GLN A 121 -20.72 0.51 -0.76
N CYS A 122 -20.67 1.54 0.10
CA CYS A 122 -21.32 2.82 -0.18
C CYS A 122 -20.80 3.47 -1.47
N ARG A 123 -19.52 3.30 -1.81
CA ARG A 123 -18.93 3.82 -3.05
C ARG A 123 -19.27 2.98 -4.26
N LYS A 124 -19.34 1.67 -4.07
CA LYS A 124 -19.83 0.73 -5.08
C LYS A 124 -21.26 1.04 -5.50
N GLU A 125 -22.16 1.24 -4.53
CA GLU A 125 -23.55 1.60 -4.76
C GLU A 125 -23.69 2.97 -5.47
N LYS A 126 -22.86 3.94 -5.11
CA LYS A 126 -22.88 5.28 -5.71
C LYS A 126 -22.08 5.39 -7.01
N ASN A 127 -21.36 4.34 -7.43
CA ASN A 127 -20.36 4.35 -8.49
C ASN A 127 -19.35 5.53 -8.35
N ARG A 128 -18.82 5.73 -7.14
CA ARG A 128 -17.91 6.84 -6.80
C ARG A 128 -16.59 6.30 -6.28
N PHE A 129 -15.67 6.02 -7.19
CA PHE A 129 -14.29 5.64 -6.89
C PHE A 129 -13.32 6.69 -7.43
N LEU A 130 -12.12 6.76 -6.86
CA LEU A 130 -11.05 7.63 -7.35
C LEU A 130 -10.53 7.19 -8.72
N ASP A 131 -10.52 5.88 -8.95
CA ASP A 131 -10.04 5.27 -10.19
C ASP A 131 -10.73 3.92 -10.43
N SER A 132 -10.46 3.31 -11.59
CA SER A 132 -10.99 1.99 -11.93
C SER A 132 -10.38 0.85 -11.11
N TYR A 133 -9.20 1.04 -10.54
CA TYR A 133 -8.49 0.00 -9.80
C TYR A 133 -9.07 -0.20 -8.41
N SER A 134 -9.36 0.88 -7.70
CA SER A 134 -10.05 0.92 -6.41
C SER A 134 -11.47 0.34 -6.47
N HIS A 135 -12.10 0.27 -7.65
CA HIS A 135 -13.38 -0.42 -7.82
C HIS A 135 -13.26 -1.96 -7.71
N THR A 136 -12.09 -2.52 -8.04
CA THR A 136 -11.91 -3.97 -8.26
C THR A 136 -12.16 -4.81 -7.00
N SER A 137 -11.77 -4.32 -5.83
CA SER A 137 -11.98 -5.01 -4.55
C SER A 137 -11.84 -4.06 -3.36
N GLU A 138 -12.31 -4.49 -2.19
CA GLU A 138 -12.18 -3.72 -0.94
C GLU A 138 -10.71 -3.45 -0.57
N LYS A 139 -9.81 -4.41 -0.80
CA LYS A 139 -8.38 -4.25 -0.50
C LYS A 139 -7.74 -3.18 -1.39
N GLU A 140 -8.06 -3.16 -2.69
CA GLU A 140 -7.55 -2.16 -3.63
C GLU A 140 -8.15 -0.79 -3.35
N PHE A 141 -9.43 -0.76 -3.00
CA PHE A 141 -10.10 0.44 -2.54
C PHE A 141 -9.35 1.08 -1.37
N PHE A 142 -9.11 0.32 -0.29
CA PHE A 142 -8.44 0.86 0.88
C PHE A 142 -7.00 1.25 0.56
N ALA A 143 -6.23 0.40 -0.13
CA ALA A 143 -4.83 0.67 -0.46
C ALA A 143 -4.63 1.91 -1.35
N GLN A 144 -5.50 2.11 -2.36
CA GLN A 144 -5.43 3.31 -3.20
C GLN A 144 -5.73 4.58 -2.39
N TYR A 145 -6.84 4.58 -1.64
CA TYR A 145 -7.22 5.74 -0.85
C TYR A 145 -6.21 6.03 0.27
N PHE A 146 -5.65 4.99 0.89
CA PHE A 146 -4.56 5.09 1.87
C PHE A 146 -3.33 5.74 1.25
N MET A 147 -2.91 5.28 0.08
CA MET A 147 -1.83 5.90 -0.68
C MET A 147 -2.14 7.37 -0.94
N HIS A 148 -3.31 7.73 -1.48
CA HIS A 148 -3.65 9.12 -1.77
C HIS A 148 -3.63 10.02 -0.52
N PHE A 149 -4.08 9.52 0.62
CA PHE A 149 -4.04 10.27 1.87
C PHE A 149 -2.61 10.54 2.37
N HIS A 150 -1.70 9.58 2.19
CA HIS A 150 -0.32 9.67 2.65
C HIS A 150 0.66 10.14 1.56
N ASN A 151 0.19 10.29 0.32
CA ASN A 151 1.03 10.72 -0.79
C ASN A 151 1.41 12.19 -0.61
N THR A 152 2.71 12.42 -0.41
CA THR A 152 3.31 13.75 -0.34
C THR A 152 3.80 14.24 -1.70
N MET A 153 3.68 13.41 -2.75
CA MET A 153 4.13 13.77 -4.10
C MET A 153 3.18 14.76 -4.77
N LEU A 154 3.72 15.90 -5.19
CA LEU A 154 3.07 16.79 -6.16
C LEU A 154 3.21 16.17 -7.55
N SER A 155 2.12 15.94 -8.29
CA SER A 155 2.23 15.71 -9.74
C SER A 155 1.02 16.23 -10.52
N MET A 156 1.24 16.56 -11.79
CA MET A 156 0.35 17.32 -12.66
C MET A 156 -0.72 16.48 -13.41
N HIS A 157 -1.19 15.34 -12.89
CA HIS A 157 -2.19 14.51 -13.60
C HIS A 157 -3.57 14.58 -12.92
N PRO A 158 -4.68 14.53 -13.68
CA PRO A 158 -6.02 14.96 -13.22
C PRO A 158 -6.80 14.08 -12.23
N ALA A 159 -6.32 12.89 -11.86
CA ALA A 159 -7.02 12.02 -10.91
C ALA A 159 -6.39 12.23 -9.52
N VAL A 160 -7.19 12.68 -8.54
CA VAL A 160 -6.86 12.91 -7.11
C VAL A 160 -5.53 12.29 -6.69
N LYS A 161 -4.55 13.09 -6.29
CA LYS A 161 -3.17 12.63 -6.07
C LYS A 161 -2.64 12.85 -4.68
N THR A 162 -3.20 13.82 -4.00
CA THR A 162 -2.73 14.30 -2.72
C THR A 162 -3.81 14.17 -1.67
N LYS A 163 -3.36 14.22 -0.42
CA LYS A 163 -4.20 14.34 0.77
C LYS A 163 -5.29 15.41 0.62
N TRP A 164 -4.98 16.55 0.01
CA TRP A 164 -5.90 17.67 -0.16
C TRP A 164 -6.96 17.43 -1.23
N GLU A 165 -6.58 16.83 -2.35
CA GLU A 165 -7.55 16.46 -3.39
C GLU A 165 -8.48 15.37 -2.90
N LEU A 166 -7.98 14.42 -2.09
CA LEU A 166 -8.83 13.43 -1.43
C LEU A 166 -9.85 14.10 -0.51
N LYS A 167 -9.43 15.11 0.26
CA LYS A 167 -10.34 15.90 1.11
C LYS A 167 -11.43 16.59 0.30
N MET A 168 -11.12 17.09 -0.90
CA MET A 168 -12.10 17.77 -1.75
C MET A 168 -13.05 16.79 -2.47
N PHE A 169 -12.52 15.69 -2.99
CA PHE A 169 -13.28 14.74 -3.79
C PHE A 169 -14.09 13.76 -2.93
N ASP A 170 -13.52 13.32 -1.81
CA ASP A 170 -14.10 12.34 -0.90
C ASP A 170 -13.82 12.72 0.58
N PRO A 171 -14.46 13.81 1.07
CA PRO A 171 -14.28 14.28 2.45
C PRO A 171 -14.70 13.22 3.49
N GLU A 172 -15.68 12.38 3.18
CA GLU A 172 -16.12 11.29 4.06
C GLU A 172 -15.02 10.26 4.29
N PHE A 173 -14.34 9.84 3.22
CA PHE A 173 -13.18 8.94 3.36
C PHE A 173 -12.02 9.63 4.06
N TYR A 174 -11.75 10.89 3.69
CA TYR A 174 -10.68 11.67 4.28
C TYR A 174 -10.82 11.74 5.81
N ASP A 175 -12.02 12.02 6.31
CA ASP A 175 -12.29 12.04 7.75
C ASP A 175 -12.22 10.63 8.36
N PHE A 176 -12.64 9.62 7.61
CA PHE A 176 -12.51 8.23 8.04
C PHE A 176 -11.06 7.81 8.26
N ILE A 177 -10.17 8.08 7.30
CA ILE A 177 -8.76 7.66 7.42
C ILE A 177 -8.00 8.46 8.48
N ILE A 178 -8.39 9.72 8.74
CA ILE A 178 -7.90 10.46 9.92
C ILE A 178 -8.30 9.73 11.21
N ARG A 179 -9.54 9.28 11.34
CA ARG A 179 -9.99 8.51 12.51
C ARG A 179 -9.25 7.19 12.63
N VAL A 180 -9.05 6.46 11.52
CA VAL A 180 -8.25 5.23 11.51
C VAL A 180 -6.85 5.53 12.02
N LYS A 181 -6.16 6.54 11.49
CA LYS A 181 -4.82 6.93 11.95
C LYS A 181 -4.79 7.27 13.45
N LYS A 182 -5.78 8.05 13.92
CA LYS A 182 -5.88 8.43 15.32
C LYS A 182 -6.09 7.20 16.22
N ASP A 183 -7.07 6.36 15.91
CA ASP A 183 -7.35 5.13 16.66
C ASP A 183 -6.13 4.20 16.66
N PHE A 184 -5.40 4.14 15.54
CA PHE A 184 -4.19 3.34 15.41
C PHE A 184 -3.10 3.81 16.37
N ASN A 185 -2.80 5.12 16.37
CA ASN A 185 -1.81 5.71 17.26
C ASN A 185 -2.23 5.60 18.74
N GLU A 186 -3.51 5.76 19.07
CA GLU A 186 -3.97 5.68 20.47
C GLU A 186 -3.95 4.26 21.05
N LYS A 187 -4.14 3.23 20.21
CA LYS A 187 -4.23 1.83 20.67
C LYS A 187 -2.91 1.06 20.57
N HIS A 188 -2.01 1.49 19.70
CA HIS A 188 -0.84 0.70 19.31
C HIS A 188 0.50 1.42 19.45
N SER A 189 0.51 2.71 19.83
CA SER A 189 1.74 3.39 20.25
C SER A 189 1.98 3.10 21.75
N GLY A 190 2.82 2.09 22.03
CA GLY A 190 3.33 1.75 23.36
C GLY A 190 4.62 2.46 23.70
#